data_AF-A0A957RN64-F1
#
_entry.id   AF-A0A957RN64-F1
#
_cell.length_a   1.000
_cell.length_b   1.000
_cell.length_c   1.000
_cell.angle_alpha   90.00
_cell.angle_beta   90.00
_cell.angle_gamma   90.00
#
_symmetry.space_group_name_H-M   'P 1'
#
loop_
_entity.id
_entity.type
_entity.pdbx_description
1 polymer ?
#
loop_
_entity_poly.entity_id
_entity_poly.type
_entity_poly.pdbx_seq_one_letter_code
_entity_poly.pdbx_strand_id
1 'polypeptide(L)'
;MNRILSLRELGQSIWLDFIERSMIQKGTLQKLVDDGVAGVTSNPTIFQQAISKSDAYSHDLRRLAAETTDPKSIFEGLAIADIQA
;
A
#
# COMPACT_ATOMS: atom_id res chain seq x y z
N MET A 1 9.28 -18.62 15.95
CA MET A 1 9.14 -18.65 14.47
C MET A 1 7.67 -18.76 14.14
N ASN A 2 7.15 -17.89 13.28
CA ASN A 2 5.74 -17.88 12.90
C ASN A 2 5.48 -18.78 11.67
N ARG A 3 4.20 -19.02 11.34
CA ARG A 3 3.80 -19.91 10.23
C ARG A 3 4.25 -19.40 8.85
N ILE A 4 4.34 -18.09 8.66
CA ILE A 4 4.77 -17.48 7.38
C ILE A 4 6.25 -17.83 7.15
N LEU A 5 7.09 -17.65 8.16
CA LEU A 5 8.51 -18.01 8.10
C LEU A 5 8.70 -19.52 7.86
N SER A 6 7.88 -20.37 8.49
CA SER A 6 7.93 -21.83 8.22
C SER A 6 7.58 -22.18 6.77
N LEU A 7 6.65 -21.48 6.12
CA LEU A 7 6.35 -21.69 4.70
C LEU A 7 7.50 -21.26 3.79
N ARG A 8 8.24 -20.21 4.19
CA ARG A 8 9.44 -19.76 3.46
C ARG A 8 10.54 -20.82 3.46
N GLU A 9 10.73 -21.55 4.56
CA GLU A 9 11.66 -22.68 4.64
C GLU A 9 11.27 -23.83 3.70
N LEU A 10 9.97 -23.98 3.38
CA LEU A 10 9.46 -24.93 2.41
C LEU A 10 9.50 -24.41 0.95
N GLY A 11 10.05 -23.21 0.73
CA GLY A 11 10.18 -22.61 -0.60
C GLY A 11 8.96 -21.81 -1.07
N GLN A 12 7.99 -21.52 -0.19
CA GLN A 12 6.82 -20.71 -0.51
C GLN A 12 6.94 -19.28 0.04
N SER A 13 6.79 -18.29 -0.84
CA SER A 13 6.77 -16.86 -0.47
C SER A 13 5.33 -16.36 -0.31
N ILE A 14 5.01 -15.81 0.85
CA ILE A 14 3.68 -15.24 1.13
C ILE A 14 3.67 -13.75 0.78
N TRP A 15 2.68 -13.35 0.00
CA TRP A 15 2.44 -11.97 -0.41
C TRP A 15 1.15 -11.46 0.23
N LEU A 16 1.12 -10.17 0.57
CA LEU A 16 -0.06 -9.51 1.08
C LEU A 16 -0.85 -8.88 -0.08
N ASP A 17 -2.09 -9.31 -0.29
CA ASP A 17 -2.98 -8.72 -1.31
C ASP A 17 -3.72 -7.48 -0.79
N PHE A 18 -2.96 -6.52 -0.27
CA PHE A 18 -3.45 -5.27 0.25
C PHE A 18 -2.30 -4.27 0.45
N ILE A 19 -2.56 -3.00 0.20
CA ILE A 19 -1.69 -1.90 0.59
C ILE A 19 -2.52 -0.64 0.82
N GLU A 20 -2.19 0.10 1.85
CA GLU A 20 -2.69 1.45 2.09
C GLU A 20 -1.59 2.32 2.69
N ARG A 21 -1.70 3.64 2.50
CA ARG A 21 -0.72 4.62 2.96
C ARG A 21 -0.48 4.59 4.47
N SER A 22 -1.51 4.35 5.27
CA SER A 22 -1.36 4.27 6.73
C SER A 22 -0.52 3.08 7.17
N MET A 23 -0.49 1.98 6.43
CA MET A 23 0.36 0.84 6.76
C MET A 23 1.85 1.19 6.60
N ILE A 24 2.17 2.00 5.60
CA ILE A 24 3.52 2.50 5.35
C ILE A 24 3.90 3.50 6.44
N GLN A 25 3.09 4.56 6.61
CA GLN A 25 3.37 5.65 7.55
C GLN A 25 3.44 5.21 9.01
N LYS A 26 2.65 4.21 9.41
CA LYS A 26 2.62 3.69 10.79
C LYS A 26 3.60 2.54 11.02
N GLY A 27 4.37 2.16 10.02
CA GLY A 27 5.33 1.04 10.10
C GLY A 27 4.68 -0.35 10.21
N THR A 28 3.37 -0.47 9.97
CA THR A 28 2.67 -1.75 9.94
C THR A 28 3.21 -2.65 8.83
N LEU A 29 3.51 -2.08 7.66
CA LEU A 29 4.07 -2.82 6.54
C LEU A 29 5.46 -3.40 6.90
N GLN A 30 6.31 -2.61 7.56
CA GLN A 30 7.61 -3.08 8.03
C GLN A 30 7.48 -4.26 9.00
N LYS A 31 6.56 -4.18 9.96
CA LYS A 31 6.30 -5.29 10.89
C LYS A 31 5.88 -6.58 10.17
N LEU A 32 5.06 -6.46 9.12
CA LEU A 32 4.65 -7.61 8.31
C LEU A 32 5.83 -8.22 7.54
N VAL A 33 6.73 -7.39 7.04
CA VAL A 33 7.98 -7.84 6.41
C VAL A 33 8.86 -8.58 7.44
N ASP A 34 9.00 -8.03 8.64
CA ASP A 34 9.75 -8.66 9.74
C ASP A 34 9.13 -10.02 10.14
N ASP A 35 7.80 -10.15 10.03
CA ASP A 35 7.04 -11.38 10.21
C ASP A 35 7.11 -12.35 9.00
N GLY A 36 7.79 -11.96 7.92
CA GLY A 36 8.08 -12.84 6.78
C GLY A 36 7.22 -12.64 5.54
N VAL A 37 6.36 -11.62 5.48
CA VAL A 37 5.69 -11.21 4.23
C VAL A 37 6.77 -10.79 3.22
N ALA A 38 6.74 -11.39 2.04
CA ALA A 38 7.80 -11.27 1.03
C ALA A 38 7.47 -10.25 -0.07
N GLY A 39 6.24 -9.76 -0.12
CA GLY A 39 5.79 -8.81 -1.13
C GLY A 39 4.36 -8.35 -0.88
N VAL A 40 3.94 -7.35 -1.63
CA VAL A 40 2.59 -6.81 -1.61
C VAL A 40 2.05 -6.72 -3.04
N THR A 41 0.74 -6.85 -3.19
CA THR A 41 0.05 -6.54 -4.43
C THR A 41 -0.95 -5.42 -4.22
N SER A 42 -1.15 -4.65 -5.29
CA SER A 42 -2.25 -3.70 -5.40
C SER A 42 -2.99 -3.93 -6.70
N ASN A 43 -4.20 -3.38 -6.75
CA ASN A 43 -5.03 -3.31 -7.94
C ASN A 43 -5.95 -2.07 -7.80
N PRO A 44 -6.66 -1.67 -8.87
CA PRO A 44 -7.52 -0.49 -8.82
C PRO A 44 -8.57 -0.52 -7.69
N THR A 45 -9.11 -1.71 -7.36
CA THR A 45 -10.10 -1.86 -6.28
C THR A 45 -9.48 -1.62 -4.90
N ILE A 46 -8.26 -2.12 -4.66
CA ILE A 46 -7.54 -1.89 -3.39
C ILE A 46 -7.31 -0.39 -3.19
N PHE A 47 -6.79 0.31 -4.19
CA PHE A 47 -6.58 1.75 -4.07
C PHE A 47 -7.89 2.53 -3.93
N GLN A 48 -8.94 2.15 -4.66
CA GLN A 48 -10.25 2.78 -4.49
C GLN A 48 -10.72 2.68 -3.04
N GLN A 49 -10.57 1.53 -2.39
CA GLN A 49 -10.95 1.36 -0.99
C GLN A 49 -10.03 2.15 -0.05
N ALA A 50 -8.71 2.08 -0.24
CA ALA A 50 -7.75 2.80 0.60
C ALA A 50 -7.97 4.32 0.56
N ILE A 51 -8.15 4.88 -0.65
CA ILE A 51 -8.33 6.32 -0.84
C ILE A 51 -9.70 6.79 -0.32
N SER A 52 -10.77 6.02 -0.51
CA SER A 52 -12.11 6.43 -0.11
C SER A 52 -12.44 6.23 1.37
N LYS A 53 -11.70 5.37 2.08
CA LYS A 53 -11.98 5.01 3.48
C LYS A 53 -10.94 5.51 4.49
N SER A 54 -9.89 6.21 4.04
CA SER A 54 -8.81 6.67 4.89
C SER A 54 -8.50 8.15 4.68
N ASP A 55 -8.31 8.88 5.78
CA ASP A 55 -7.84 10.27 5.77
C ASP A 55 -6.34 10.39 5.46
N ALA A 56 -5.62 9.26 5.35
CA ALA A 56 -4.18 9.26 5.04
C ALA A 56 -3.86 9.95 3.69
N TYR A 57 -4.84 10.03 2.80
CA TYR A 57 -4.70 10.63 1.46
C TYR A 57 -5.13 12.10 1.40
N SER A 58 -5.81 12.64 2.43
CA SER A 58 -6.49 13.93 2.33
C SER A 58 -5.56 15.11 2.02
N HIS A 59 -4.35 15.11 2.57
CA HIS A 59 -3.36 16.17 2.32
C HIS A 59 -2.93 16.18 0.84
N ASP A 60 -2.48 15.03 0.34
CA ASP A 60 -1.97 14.94 -1.03
C ASP A 60 -3.07 15.03 -2.08
N LEU A 61 -4.29 14.57 -1.77
CA LEU A 61 -5.47 14.81 -2.58
C LEU A 61 -5.70 16.31 -2.81
N ARG A 62 -5.67 17.12 -1.73
CA ARG A 62 -5.84 18.58 -1.84
C ARG A 62 -4.71 19.22 -2.64
N ARG A 63 -3.48 18.78 -2.40
CA ARG A 63 -2.30 19.29 -3.11
C ARG A 63 -2.38 19.00 -4.61
N LEU A 64 -2.59 17.74 -5.00
CA LEU A 64 -2.67 17.32 -6.41
C LEU A 64 -3.89 17.94 -7.12
N ALA A 65 -5.03 18.07 -6.44
CA ALA A 65 -6.22 18.71 -6.99
C ALA A 65 -6.03 20.22 -7.24
N ALA A 66 -5.02 20.86 -6.62
CA ALA A 66 -4.65 22.24 -6.92
C ALA A 66 -3.73 22.35 -8.16
N GLU A 67 -3.08 21.26 -8.56
CA GLU A 67 -2.13 21.19 -9.68
C GLU A 67 -2.80 20.76 -11.00
N THR A 68 -3.82 19.90 -10.94
CA THR A 68 -4.51 19.36 -12.12
C THR A 68 -5.96 19.02 -11.83
N THR A 69 -6.81 19.06 -12.87
CA THR A 69 -8.21 18.60 -12.83
C THR A 69 -8.40 17.20 -13.41
N ASP A 70 -7.34 16.55 -13.93
CA ASP A 70 -7.44 15.18 -14.46
C ASP A 70 -7.47 14.15 -13.32
N PRO A 71 -8.58 13.41 -13.12
CA PRO A 71 -8.70 12.45 -12.02
C PRO A 71 -7.69 11.32 -12.12
N LYS A 72 -7.29 10.92 -13.33
CA LYS A 72 -6.33 9.84 -13.53
C LYS A 72 -4.95 10.24 -13.03
N SER A 73 -4.48 11.44 -13.40
CA SER A 73 -3.21 11.98 -12.90
C SER A 73 -3.18 12.10 -11.38
N ILE A 74 -4.28 12.52 -10.75
CA ILE A 74 -4.38 12.57 -9.27
C ILE A 74 -4.25 11.18 -8.68
N PHE A 75 -5.02 10.21 -9.20
CA PHE A 75 -4.96 8.82 -8.75
C PHE A 75 -3.55 8.22 -8.89
N GLU A 76 -2.93 8.36 -10.06
CA GLU A 76 -1.59 7.85 -10.34
C GLU A 76 -0.55 8.49 -9.41
N GLY A 77 -0.66 9.79 -9.14
CA GLY A 77 0.21 10.48 -8.18
C GLY A 77 0.13 9.89 -6.77
N LEU A 78 -1.05 9.52 -6.30
CA LEU A 78 -1.22 8.87 -5.00
C LEU A 78 -0.72 7.42 -5.00
N ALA A 79 -1.10 6.64 -6.03
CA ALA A 79 -0.76 5.23 -6.14
C ALA A 79 0.74 5.00 -6.33
N ILE A 80 1.40 5.78 -7.21
CA ILE A 80 2.84 5.68 -7.44
C ILE A 80 3.62 6.00 -6.17
N ALA A 81 3.23 7.05 -5.44
CA ALA A 81 3.88 7.41 -4.18
C ALA A 81 3.83 6.27 -3.15
N ASP A 82 2.70 5.56 -3.06
CA ASP A 82 2.55 4.43 -2.13
C ASP A 82 3.37 3.21 -2.57
N ILE A 83 3.54 2.96 -3.88
CA ILE A 83 4.30 1.81 -4.39
C ILE A 83 5.82 2.03 -4.33
N GLN A 84 6.28 3.28 -4.36
CA GLN A 84 7.72 3.63 -4.32
C GLN A 84 8.29 3.74 -2.90
N ALA A 85 7.44 3.88 -1.88
CA ALA A 85 7.84 4.07 -0.48
C ALA A 85 8.44 2.81 0.14
#